data_AF-A0A8B3P6D9-F1
#
_entry.id   AF-A0A8B3P6D9-F1
#
_cell.length_a   1.000
_cell.length_b   1.000
_cell.length_c   1.000
_cell.angle_alpha   90.00
_cell.angle_beta   90.00
_cell.angle_gamma   90.00
#
_symmetry.space_group_name_H-M   'P 1'
#
loop_
_entity.id
_entity.type
_entity.pdbx_description
1 polymer ?
#
loop_
_entity_poly.entity_id
_entity_poly.type
_entity_poly.pdbx_seq_one_letter_code
_entity_poly.pdbx_strand_id
1 'polypeptide(L)'
;MAKAETGTVASVDDTEQTAPVSKEKNIRAKLGRLNSLQRNVNAYMNSKSKKFAAVQAFAVASANAQNAQAAADKAAAAVVDAQAQLDALNAQLDTLNGLTPDQIAAMTPEEQAALPGQIADLEAQVAAQETTVSDAEAAAAAAQTAADQAAVGTDDASLDAALADMANKPVDAEVTDWAKGVLADKIDRVAAKQAPAP
;
A
#
# COMPACT_ATOMS: atom_id res chain seq x y z
N MET A 1 -29.02 47.27 72.07
CA MET A 1 -30.31 47.17 71.34
C MET A 1 -30.21 48.06 70.10
N ALA A 2 -30.90 47.66 69.01
CA ALA A 2 -30.78 48.10 67.59
C ALA A 2 -29.59 47.45 66.85
N LYS A 3 -29.74 46.32 66.13
CA LYS A 3 -30.65 45.88 65.04
C LYS A 3 -30.19 46.38 63.67
N ALA A 4 -29.71 45.43 62.87
CA ALA A 4 -29.23 45.58 61.50
C ALA A 4 -30.38 45.57 60.49
N GLU A 5 -30.28 46.37 59.42
CA GLU A 5 -30.98 46.17 58.15
C GLU A 5 -30.05 46.52 56.97
N THR A 6 -29.76 45.45 56.22
CA THR A 6 -29.42 45.28 54.80
C THR A 6 -29.32 46.48 53.87
N GLY A 7 -28.14 46.64 53.26
CA GLY A 7 -27.95 47.23 51.94
C GLY A 7 -27.28 46.23 51.01
N THR A 8 -28.05 45.65 50.09
CA THR A 8 -27.58 44.76 49.02
C THR A 8 -26.75 45.56 48.02
N VAL A 9 -25.45 45.24 47.92
CA VAL A 9 -24.58 45.72 46.82
C VAL A 9 -24.13 44.49 46.03
N ALA A 10 -24.37 44.55 44.73
CA ALA A 10 -24.03 43.54 43.74
C ALA A 10 -22.56 43.13 43.84
N SER A 11 -22.32 41.84 44.05
CA SER A 11 -21.03 41.22 43.77
C SER A 11 -21.11 40.65 42.37
N VAL A 12 -20.51 41.36 41.42
CA VAL A 12 -20.08 40.78 40.15
C VAL A 12 -18.80 40.03 40.49
N ASP A 13 -18.95 38.75 40.85
CA ASP A 13 -17.82 37.85 41.00
C ASP A 13 -17.41 37.40 39.59
N ASP A 14 -16.56 38.23 38.98
CA ASP A 14 -15.84 37.91 37.75
C ASP A 14 -14.67 37.00 38.13
N THR A 15 -15.00 35.78 38.56
CA THR A 15 -14.03 34.70 38.61
C THR A 15 -14.01 34.06 37.24
N GLU A 16 -13.20 34.62 36.34
CA GLU A 16 -12.59 33.85 35.26
C GLU A 16 -12.01 32.59 35.88
N GLN A 17 -12.76 31.50 35.75
CA GLN A 17 -12.28 30.15 35.97
C GLN A 17 -11.24 29.91 34.88
N THR A 18 -10.02 30.37 35.12
CA THR A 18 -8.86 29.96 34.36
C THR A 18 -8.79 28.44 34.48
N ALA A 19 -9.17 27.77 33.39
CA ALA A 19 -9.02 26.33 33.26
C ALA A 19 -7.59 25.97 33.66
N PRO A 20 -7.37 24.91 34.45
CA PRO A 20 -6.02 24.50 34.79
C PRO A 20 -5.29 24.19 33.49
N VAL A 21 -4.33 25.04 33.12
CA VAL A 21 -3.44 24.77 31.99
C VAL A 21 -2.73 23.46 32.31
N SER A 22 -3.13 22.39 31.62
CA SER A 22 -2.58 21.05 31.76
C SER A 22 -1.13 21.09 31.28
N LYS A 23 -0.25 21.40 32.24
CA LYS A 23 1.20 21.61 32.09
C LYS A 23 1.83 20.75 31.01
N GLU A 24 2.61 21.42 30.16
CA GLU A 24 3.57 20.95 29.17
C GLU A 24 4.62 19.93 29.70
N LYS A 25 4.52 19.51 30.97
CA LYS A 25 5.20 18.34 31.53
C LYS A 25 4.85 17.04 30.81
N ASN A 26 3.71 16.95 30.13
CA ASN A 26 3.40 15.82 29.27
C ASN A 26 4.17 15.86 27.95
N ILE A 27 4.48 17.02 27.35
CA ILE A 27 5.04 17.04 26.00
C ILE A 27 6.52 16.64 25.99
N ARG A 28 7.35 17.20 26.88
CA ARG A 28 8.77 16.78 26.98
C ARG A 28 8.92 15.35 27.50
N ALA A 29 8.05 14.91 28.39
CA ALA A 29 8.02 13.53 28.86
C ALA A 29 7.53 12.57 27.76
N LYS A 30 6.51 12.96 26.99
CA LYS A 30 6.05 12.22 25.80
C LYS A 30 7.15 12.15 24.76
N LEU A 31 7.80 13.26 24.40
CA LEU A 31 8.93 13.29 23.46
C LEU A 31 10.14 12.49 23.95
N GLY A 32 10.45 12.55 25.25
CA GLY A 32 11.51 11.74 25.88
C GLY A 32 11.18 10.25 25.87
N ARG A 33 9.92 9.89 26.17
CA ARG A 33 9.41 8.52 25.99
C ARG A 33 9.53 8.11 24.54
N LEU A 34 9.08 8.94 23.60
CA LEU A 34 9.09 8.69 22.16
C LEU A 34 10.51 8.43 21.65
N ASN A 35 11.47 9.27 22.04
CA ASN A 35 12.87 9.14 21.64
C ASN A 35 13.53 7.91 22.29
N SER A 36 13.26 7.67 23.58
CA SER A 36 13.74 6.47 24.27
C SER A 36 13.15 5.21 23.66
N LEU A 37 11.87 5.18 23.34
CA LEU A 37 11.19 4.07 22.67
C LEU A 37 11.68 3.89 21.23
N GLN A 38 11.97 4.96 20.48
CA GLN A 38 12.52 4.89 19.12
C GLN A 38 13.91 4.25 19.12
N ARG A 39 14.78 4.67 20.05
CA ARG A 39 16.07 4.02 20.30
C ARG A 39 15.90 2.57 20.73
N ASN A 40 14.89 2.29 21.56
CA ASN A 40 14.61 0.95 22.02
C ASN A 40 14.12 0.05 20.89
N VAL A 41 13.19 0.48 20.05
CA VAL A 41 12.66 -0.30 18.92
C VAL A 41 13.74 -0.66 17.90
N ASN A 42 14.68 0.25 17.62
CA ASN A 42 15.84 -0.07 16.79
C ASN A 42 16.78 -1.12 17.42
N ALA A 43 16.98 -1.07 18.75
CA ALA A 43 17.68 -2.11 19.48
C ALA A 43 16.86 -3.42 19.55
N TYR A 44 15.53 -3.32 19.61
CA TYR A 44 14.58 -4.42 19.74
C TYR A 44 14.41 -5.23 18.48
N MET A 45 14.46 -4.62 17.30
CA MET A 45 14.45 -5.36 16.03
C MET A 45 15.73 -6.17 15.80
N ASN A 46 16.84 -5.79 16.44
CA ASN A 46 18.06 -6.59 16.47
C ASN A 46 18.19 -7.41 17.76
N SER A 47 17.20 -7.32 18.65
CA SER A 47 17.21 -8.01 19.94
C SER A 47 16.81 -9.45 19.75
N LYS A 48 17.55 -10.36 20.39
CA LYS A 48 17.24 -11.79 20.45
C LYS A 48 16.21 -12.12 21.54
N SER A 49 15.66 -11.12 22.22
CA SER A 49 14.68 -11.34 23.29
C SER A 49 13.34 -11.81 22.71
N LYS A 50 12.79 -12.87 23.30
CA LYS A 50 11.49 -13.45 22.93
C LYS A 50 10.34 -12.43 23.00
N LYS A 51 10.48 -11.38 23.82
CA LYS A 51 9.49 -10.31 23.98
C LYS A 51 9.29 -9.43 22.73
N PHE A 52 10.22 -9.49 21.76
CA PHE A 52 10.11 -8.73 20.51
C PHE A 52 9.78 -9.62 19.31
N ALA A 53 9.67 -10.93 19.52
CA ALA A 53 9.45 -11.87 18.44
C ALA A 53 8.13 -11.58 17.69
N ALA A 54 7.06 -11.19 18.42
CA ALA A 54 5.78 -10.85 17.80
C ALA A 54 5.86 -9.59 16.93
N VAL A 55 6.53 -8.53 17.40
CA VAL A 55 6.70 -7.27 16.64
C VAL A 55 7.64 -7.46 15.44
N GLN A 56 8.68 -8.30 15.59
CA GLN A 56 9.56 -8.66 14.48
C GLN A 56 8.82 -9.50 13.43
N ALA A 57 8.01 -10.47 13.87
CA ALA A 57 7.18 -11.27 12.98
C ALA A 57 6.17 -10.41 12.23
N PHE A 58 5.52 -9.46 12.91
CA PHE A 58 4.66 -8.46 12.28
C PHE A 58 5.41 -7.68 11.20
N ALA A 59 6.57 -7.10 11.51
CA ALA A 59 7.33 -6.31 10.54
C ALA A 59 7.77 -7.13 9.31
N VAL A 60 8.10 -8.41 9.48
CA VAL A 60 8.42 -9.32 8.36
C VAL A 60 7.17 -9.67 7.56
N ALA A 61 6.04 -9.94 8.21
CA ALA A 61 4.77 -10.21 7.54
C ALA A 61 4.31 -9.00 6.73
N SER A 62 4.36 -7.78 7.29
CA SER A 62 4.04 -6.54 6.59
C SER A 62 4.95 -6.29 5.39
N ALA A 63 6.25 -6.59 5.49
CA ALA A 63 7.18 -6.48 4.37
C ALA A 63 6.86 -7.47 3.25
N ASN A 64 6.51 -8.71 3.60
CA ASN A 64 6.04 -9.70 2.63
C ASN A 64 4.74 -9.25 1.95
N ALA A 65 3.78 -8.69 2.71
CA ALA A 65 2.53 -8.16 2.17
C ALA A 65 2.78 -7.01 1.20
N GLN A 66 3.66 -6.07 1.55
CA GLN A 66 4.07 -4.97 0.66
C GLN A 66 4.68 -5.48 -0.65
N ASN A 67 5.59 -6.46 -0.58
CA ASN A 67 6.19 -7.05 -1.77
C ASN A 67 5.18 -7.82 -2.62
N ALA A 68 4.26 -8.55 -1.98
CA ALA A 68 3.21 -9.28 -2.68
C ALA A 68 2.23 -8.31 -3.37
N GLN A 69 1.88 -7.20 -2.72
CA GLN A 69 1.07 -6.15 -3.35
C GLN A 69 1.79 -5.51 -4.54
N ALA A 70 3.07 -5.18 -4.40
CA ALA A 70 3.86 -4.65 -5.52
C ALA A 70 3.92 -5.65 -6.71
N ALA A 71 3.97 -6.95 -6.43
CA ALA A 71 3.91 -7.98 -7.47
C ALA A 71 2.52 -8.05 -8.13
N ALA A 72 1.44 -7.90 -7.35
CA ALA A 72 0.08 -7.80 -7.88
C ALA A 72 -0.10 -6.58 -8.78
N ASP A 73 0.40 -5.41 -8.36
CA ASP A 73 0.35 -4.17 -9.15
C ASP A 73 1.14 -4.33 -10.47
N LYS A 74 2.32 -4.97 -10.42
CA LYS A 74 3.12 -5.28 -11.62
C LYS A 74 2.39 -6.23 -12.56
N ALA A 75 1.74 -7.26 -12.04
CA ALA A 75 0.98 -8.20 -12.85
C ALA A 75 -0.26 -7.54 -13.49
N ALA A 76 -0.95 -6.65 -12.76
CA ALA A 76 -2.04 -5.86 -13.29
C ALA A 76 -1.57 -4.91 -14.42
N ALA A 77 -0.40 -4.28 -14.26
CA ALA A 77 0.20 -3.48 -15.33
C ALA A 77 0.53 -4.32 -16.58
N ALA A 78 1.00 -5.56 -16.41
CA ALA A 78 1.27 -6.46 -17.53
C ALA A 78 -0.01 -6.83 -18.31
N VAL A 79 -1.18 -6.92 -17.65
CA VAL A 79 -2.47 -7.10 -18.34
C VAL A 79 -2.78 -5.89 -19.24
N VAL A 80 -2.58 -4.67 -18.72
CA VAL A 80 -2.79 -3.44 -19.50
C VAL A 80 -1.87 -3.39 -20.71
N ASP A 81 -0.58 -3.71 -20.54
CA ASP A 81 0.40 -3.73 -21.63
C ASP A 81 0.05 -4.81 -22.67
N ALA A 82 -0.35 -6.01 -22.24
CA ALA A 82 -0.75 -7.08 -23.13
C ALA A 82 -2.01 -6.73 -23.93
N GLN A 83 -2.98 -6.07 -23.30
CA GLN A 83 -4.20 -5.60 -23.96
C GLN A 83 -3.89 -4.49 -24.97
N ALA A 84 -3.02 -3.54 -24.64
CA ALA A 84 -2.61 -2.48 -25.57
C ALA A 84 -1.91 -3.05 -26.82
N GLN A 85 -1.13 -4.12 -26.67
CA GLN A 85 -0.53 -4.83 -27.81
C GLN A 85 -1.60 -5.53 -28.66
N LEU A 86 -2.59 -6.18 -28.03
CA LEU A 86 -3.69 -6.81 -28.74
C LEU A 86 -4.49 -5.77 -29.56
N ASP A 87 -4.81 -4.63 -28.95
CA ASP A 87 -5.51 -3.53 -29.63
C ASP A 87 -4.70 -2.98 -30.81
N ALA A 88 -3.38 -2.87 -30.67
CA ALA A 88 -2.49 -2.42 -31.75
C ALA A 88 -2.40 -3.41 -32.92
N LEU A 89 -2.42 -4.73 -32.65
CA LEU A 89 -2.48 -5.76 -33.68
C LEU A 89 -3.83 -5.76 -34.40
N ASN A 90 -4.92 -5.64 -33.65
CA ASN A 90 -6.27 -5.54 -34.21
C ASN A 90 -6.44 -4.30 -35.10
N ALA A 91 -5.90 -3.14 -34.69
CA ALA A 91 -5.93 -1.93 -35.52
C ALA A 91 -5.16 -2.09 -36.84
N GLN A 92 -4.05 -2.82 -36.84
CA GLN A 92 -3.32 -3.15 -38.07
C GLN A 92 -4.13 -4.08 -38.96
N LEU A 93 -4.81 -5.07 -38.37
CA LEU A 93 -5.63 -6.03 -39.09
C LEU A 93 -6.85 -5.35 -39.72
N ASP A 94 -7.50 -4.45 -38.98
CA ASP A 94 -8.58 -3.60 -39.49
C ASP A 94 -8.12 -2.70 -40.63
N THR A 95 -6.89 -2.17 -40.55
CA THR A 95 -6.32 -1.36 -41.63
C THR A 95 -6.14 -2.16 -42.91
N LEU A 96 -5.60 -3.39 -42.82
CA LEU A 96 -5.40 -4.24 -44.00
C LEU A 96 -6.73 -4.75 -44.57
N ASN A 97 -7.67 -5.16 -43.71
CA ASN A 97 -8.99 -5.63 -44.14
C ASN A 97 -9.89 -4.49 -44.65
N GLY A 98 -9.61 -3.25 -44.25
CA GLY A 98 -10.32 -2.05 -44.69
C GLY A 98 -9.86 -1.48 -46.05
N LEU A 99 -8.84 -2.08 -46.69
CA LEU A 99 -8.37 -1.63 -48.00
C LEU A 99 -9.47 -1.75 -49.06
N THR A 100 -9.72 -0.66 -49.79
CA THR A 100 -10.69 -0.66 -50.88
C THR A 100 -10.11 -1.32 -52.14
N PRO A 101 -10.97 -1.81 -53.06
CA PRO A 101 -10.50 -2.37 -54.33
C PRO A 101 -9.59 -1.42 -55.13
N ASP A 102 -9.88 -0.11 -55.11
CA ASP A 102 -9.07 0.89 -55.79
C ASP A 102 -7.70 1.08 -55.14
N GLN A 103 -7.63 1.01 -53.81
CA GLN A 103 -6.36 1.04 -53.07
C GLN A 103 -5.52 -0.20 -53.37
N ILE A 104 -6.13 -1.38 -53.39
CA ILE A 104 -5.46 -2.64 -53.73
C ILE A 104 -4.94 -2.58 -55.17
N ALA A 105 -5.76 -2.11 -56.11
CA ALA A 105 -5.37 -1.98 -57.52
C ALA A 105 -4.22 -0.97 -57.73
N ALA A 106 -4.06 0.00 -56.83
CA ALA A 106 -2.95 0.96 -56.85
C ALA A 106 -1.64 0.41 -56.23
N MET A 107 -1.67 -0.72 -55.51
CA MET A 107 -0.47 -1.40 -55.01
C MET A 107 0.28 -2.09 -56.16
N THR A 108 1.57 -2.35 -55.95
CA THR A 108 2.36 -3.15 -56.88
C THR A 108 1.86 -4.61 -56.95
N PRO A 109 2.08 -5.34 -58.05
CA PRO A 109 1.69 -6.75 -58.14
C PRO A 109 2.31 -7.63 -57.04
N GLU A 110 3.51 -7.29 -56.59
CA GLU A 110 4.23 -7.98 -55.52
C GLU A 110 3.54 -7.78 -54.16
N GLU A 111 3.12 -6.54 -53.84
CA GLU A 111 2.37 -6.24 -52.62
C GLU A 111 0.98 -6.88 -52.62
N GLN A 112 0.27 -6.88 -53.76
CA GLN A 112 -1.03 -7.55 -53.89
C GLN A 112 -0.92 -9.05 -53.64
N ALA A 113 0.14 -9.69 -54.15
CA ALA A 113 0.39 -11.11 -53.93
C ALA A 113 0.78 -11.44 -52.49
N ALA A 114 1.43 -10.50 -51.78
CA ALA A 114 1.86 -10.67 -50.39
C ALA A 114 0.74 -10.40 -49.37
N LEU A 115 -0.26 -9.57 -49.72
CA LEU A 115 -1.30 -9.11 -48.81
C LEU A 115 -2.05 -10.24 -48.06
N PRO A 116 -2.47 -11.36 -48.71
CA PRO A 116 -3.11 -12.46 -47.98
C PRO A 116 -2.19 -13.10 -46.94
N GLY A 117 -0.89 -13.18 -47.22
CA GLY A 117 0.11 -13.69 -46.28
C GLY A 117 0.28 -12.76 -45.08
N GLN A 118 0.34 -11.44 -45.31
CA GLN A 118 0.42 -10.45 -44.24
C GLN A 118 -0.80 -10.50 -43.31
N ILE A 119 -2.00 -10.67 -43.87
CA ILE A 119 -3.23 -10.82 -43.08
C ILE A 119 -3.16 -12.10 -42.24
N ALA A 120 -2.82 -13.24 -42.85
CA ALA A 120 -2.71 -14.52 -42.14
C ALA A 120 -1.66 -14.50 -41.01
N ASP A 121 -0.50 -13.87 -41.25
CA ASP A 121 0.55 -13.71 -40.26
C ASP A 121 0.10 -12.80 -39.10
N LEU A 122 -0.70 -11.77 -39.39
CA LEU A 122 -1.22 -10.87 -38.37
C LEU A 122 -2.36 -11.50 -37.55
N GLU A 123 -3.24 -12.28 -38.19
CA GLU A 123 -4.24 -13.11 -37.50
C GLU A 123 -3.58 -14.10 -36.54
N ALA A 124 -2.48 -14.74 -36.95
CA ALA A 124 -1.72 -15.64 -36.09
C ALA A 124 -1.10 -14.89 -34.89
N GLN A 125 -0.59 -13.67 -35.10
CA GLN A 125 -0.08 -12.83 -34.01
C GLN A 125 -1.19 -12.40 -33.05
N VAL A 126 -2.37 -12.03 -33.55
CA VAL A 126 -3.54 -11.72 -32.72
C VAL A 126 -3.91 -12.91 -31.84
N ALA A 127 -4.03 -14.12 -32.40
CA ALA A 127 -4.36 -15.32 -31.62
C ALA A 127 -3.30 -15.64 -30.54
N ALA A 128 -2.01 -15.46 -30.86
CA ALA A 128 -0.94 -15.62 -29.88
C ALA A 128 -1.01 -14.54 -28.77
N GLN A 129 -1.35 -13.31 -29.14
CA GLN A 129 -1.49 -12.21 -28.19
C GLN A 129 -2.71 -12.37 -27.29
N GLU A 130 -3.84 -12.90 -27.79
CA GLU A 130 -5.00 -13.27 -26.96
C GLU A 130 -4.65 -14.29 -25.88
N THR A 131 -3.80 -15.27 -26.23
CA THR A 131 -3.26 -16.23 -25.23
C THR A 131 -2.42 -15.51 -24.19
N THR A 132 -1.58 -14.55 -24.62
CA THR A 132 -0.73 -13.75 -23.72
C THR A 132 -1.57 -12.89 -22.76
N VAL A 133 -2.67 -12.30 -23.25
CA VAL A 133 -3.63 -11.56 -22.40
C VAL A 133 -4.23 -12.50 -21.36
N SER A 134 -4.71 -13.68 -21.76
CA SER A 134 -5.29 -14.65 -20.84
C SER A 134 -4.30 -15.12 -19.77
N ASP A 135 -3.05 -15.39 -20.15
CA ASP A 135 -1.99 -15.76 -19.22
C ASP A 135 -1.66 -14.62 -18.24
N ALA A 136 -1.62 -13.37 -18.73
CA ALA A 136 -1.39 -12.20 -17.89
C ALA A 136 -2.54 -11.98 -16.89
N GLU A 137 -3.79 -12.16 -17.30
CA GLU A 137 -4.96 -12.08 -16.42
C GLU A 137 -4.93 -13.16 -15.33
N ALA A 138 -4.59 -14.40 -15.70
CA ALA A 138 -4.42 -15.49 -14.74
C ALA A 138 -3.29 -15.19 -13.75
N ALA A 139 -2.17 -14.66 -14.21
CA ALA A 139 -1.05 -14.26 -13.37
C ALA A 139 -1.43 -13.11 -12.42
N ALA A 140 -2.19 -12.12 -12.89
CA ALA A 140 -2.68 -11.01 -12.06
C ALA A 140 -3.63 -11.51 -10.97
N ALA A 141 -4.57 -12.40 -11.29
CA ALA A 141 -5.46 -13.00 -10.31
C ALA A 141 -4.71 -13.83 -9.24
N ALA A 142 -3.70 -14.60 -9.66
CA ALA A 142 -2.85 -15.35 -8.76
C ALA A 142 -2.02 -14.43 -7.85
N ALA A 143 -1.44 -13.37 -8.41
CA ALA A 143 -0.66 -12.39 -7.66
C ALA A 143 -1.53 -11.64 -6.64
N GLN A 144 -2.75 -11.25 -7.00
CA GLN A 144 -3.69 -10.63 -6.07
C GLN A 144 -4.07 -11.60 -4.93
N THR A 145 -4.34 -12.86 -5.25
CA THR A 145 -4.61 -13.88 -4.22
C THR A 145 -3.43 -14.04 -3.25
N ALA A 146 -2.19 -13.99 -3.76
CA ALA A 146 -0.99 -14.04 -2.93
C ALA A 146 -0.83 -12.77 -2.07
N ALA A 147 -1.16 -11.59 -2.60
CA ALA A 147 -1.17 -10.34 -1.85
C ALA A 147 -2.18 -10.38 -0.70
N ASP A 148 -3.41 -10.83 -0.98
CA ASP A 148 -4.48 -10.95 0.03
C ASP A 148 -4.08 -11.92 1.15
N GLN A 149 -3.46 -13.05 0.81
CA GLN A 149 -2.94 -14.00 1.79
C GLN A 149 -1.79 -13.42 2.62
N ALA A 150 -0.89 -12.65 2.00
CA ALA A 150 0.24 -12.04 2.69
C ALA A 150 -0.19 -10.91 3.63
N ALA A 151 -1.30 -10.22 3.34
CA ALA A 151 -1.87 -9.17 4.19
C ALA A 151 -2.55 -9.69 5.47
N VAL A 152 -2.78 -11.01 5.58
CA VAL A 152 -3.35 -11.59 6.81
C VAL A 152 -2.37 -11.39 7.96
N GLY A 153 -2.84 -10.75 9.04
CA GLY A 153 -2.03 -10.51 10.22
C GLY A 153 -1.14 -9.27 10.14
N THR A 154 -1.31 -8.43 9.12
CA THR A 154 -0.57 -7.15 8.96
C THR A 154 -1.41 -5.93 9.31
N ASP A 155 -2.59 -6.14 9.89
CA ASP A 155 -3.54 -5.10 10.30
C ASP A 155 -3.23 -4.55 11.71
N ASP A 156 -3.90 -3.46 12.06
CA ASP A 156 -3.74 -2.76 13.33
C ASP A 156 -3.99 -3.66 14.56
N ALA A 157 -4.98 -4.56 14.50
CA ALA A 157 -5.27 -5.43 15.63
C ALA A 157 -4.14 -6.45 15.85
N SER A 158 -3.52 -6.92 14.76
CA SER A 158 -2.34 -7.78 14.82
C SER A 158 -1.12 -7.05 15.38
N LEU A 159 -0.94 -5.77 15.04
CA LEU A 159 0.10 -4.93 15.64
C LEU A 159 -0.17 -4.69 17.14
N ASP A 160 -1.40 -4.37 17.52
CA ASP A 160 -1.80 -4.15 18.91
C ASP A 160 -1.57 -5.39 19.76
N ALA A 161 -1.94 -6.57 19.25
CA ALA A 161 -1.67 -7.84 19.91
C ALA A 161 -0.16 -8.07 20.10
N ALA A 162 0.66 -7.79 19.09
CA ALA A 162 2.11 -7.91 19.17
C ALA A 162 2.73 -6.94 20.19
N LEU A 163 2.24 -5.69 20.23
CA LEU A 163 2.68 -4.68 21.17
C LEU A 163 2.22 -4.98 22.61
N ALA A 164 1.02 -5.53 22.79
CA ALA A 164 0.48 -5.89 24.09
C ALA A 164 1.24 -7.07 24.71
N ASP A 165 1.60 -8.09 23.91
CA ASP A 165 2.43 -9.21 24.35
C ASP A 165 3.84 -8.73 24.78
N MET A 166 4.41 -7.79 24.02
CA MET A 166 5.69 -7.15 24.33
C MET A 166 5.62 -6.35 25.63
N ALA A 167 4.60 -5.51 25.79
CA ALA A 167 4.45 -4.59 26.92
C ALA A 167 3.88 -5.27 28.19
N ASN A 168 3.32 -6.47 28.06
CA ASN A 168 2.52 -7.16 29.08
C ASN A 168 1.44 -6.25 29.69
N LYS A 169 0.89 -5.34 28.87
CA LYS A 169 -0.06 -4.27 29.22
C LYS A 169 -0.92 -3.94 28.00
N PRO A 170 -2.15 -3.43 28.20
CA PRO A 170 -2.94 -2.92 27.10
C PRO A 170 -2.20 -1.78 26.39
N VAL A 171 -2.33 -1.75 25.07
CA VAL A 171 -1.74 -0.74 24.18
C VAL A 171 -2.82 0.29 23.90
N ASP A 172 -2.46 1.57 23.99
CA ASP A 172 -3.33 2.66 23.58
C ASP A 172 -3.03 3.09 22.14
N ALA A 173 -4.00 3.77 21.51
CA ALA A 173 -3.89 4.17 20.11
C ALA A 173 -2.68 5.08 19.82
N GLU A 174 -2.24 5.93 20.78
CA GLU A 174 -1.05 6.77 20.58
C GLU A 174 0.22 5.89 20.45
N VAL A 175 0.29 4.78 21.18
CA VAL A 175 1.41 3.83 21.10
C VAL A 175 1.38 3.04 19.78
N THR A 176 0.20 2.64 19.32
CA THR A 176 0.01 1.94 18.04
C THR A 176 0.42 2.81 16.86
N ASP A 177 -0.08 4.06 16.80
CA ASP A 177 0.25 4.99 15.72
C ASP A 177 1.73 5.34 15.70
N TRP A 178 2.32 5.52 16.88
CA TRP A 178 3.76 5.69 16.99
C TRP A 178 4.54 4.46 16.49
N ALA A 179 4.10 3.25 16.85
CA ALA A 179 4.75 2.00 16.43
C ALA A 179 4.68 1.83 14.91
N LYS A 180 3.55 2.14 14.27
CA LYS A 180 3.43 2.16 12.81
C LYS A 180 4.47 3.08 12.17
N GLY A 181 4.58 4.31 12.67
CA GLY A 181 5.54 5.28 12.14
C GLY A 181 7.00 4.82 12.26
N VAL A 182 7.36 4.13 13.34
CA VAL A 182 8.72 3.59 13.51
C VAL A 182 8.95 2.32 12.70
N LEU A 183 7.94 1.48 12.55
CA LEU A 183 8.02 0.23 11.80
C LEU A 183 7.97 0.47 10.29
N ALA A 184 7.35 1.54 9.80
CA ALA A 184 7.25 1.86 8.38
C ALA A 184 8.62 1.84 7.66
N ASP A 185 9.56 2.68 8.10
CA ASP A 185 10.93 2.73 7.57
C ASP A 185 11.65 1.37 7.61
N LYS A 186 11.28 0.52 8.56
CA LYS A 186 11.90 -0.80 8.75
C LYS A 186 11.28 -1.84 7.85
N ILE A 187 9.96 -1.86 7.74
CA ILE A 187 9.18 -2.69 6.82
C ILE A 187 9.69 -2.43 5.40
N ASP A 188 9.83 -1.17 4.99
CA ASP A 188 10.38 -0.80 3.69
C ASP A 188 11.80 -1.37 3.46
N ARG A 189 12.68 -1.30 4.46
CA ARG A 189 14.04 -1.86 4.38
C ARG A 189 14.05 -3.38 4.32
N VAL A 190 13.12 -4.05 5.00
CA VAL A 190 12.99 -5.51 4.96
C VAL A 190 12.43 -5.92 3.60
N ALA A 191 11.40 -5.23 3.12
CA ALA A 191 10.79 -5.43 1.81
C ALA A 191 11.85 -5.29 0.71
N ALA A 192 12.63 -4.21 0.73
CA ALA A 192 13.73 -3.96 -0.23
C ALA A 192 14.83 -5.04 -0.20
N LYS A 193 15.07 -5.69 0.94
CA LYS A 193 16.05 -6.80 1.04
C LYS A 193 15.49 -8.13 0.58
N GLN A 194 14.18 -8.31 0.65
CA GLN A 194 13.47 -9.52 0.25
C GLN A 194 13.00 -9.47 -1.20
N ALA A 195 12.95 -8.28 -1.80
CA ALA A 195 12.63 -8.11 -3.20
C ALA A 195 13.57 -8.99 -4.06
N PRO A 196 13.03 -9.76 -5.02
CA PRO A 196 13.87 -10.51 -5.95
C PRO A 196 14.82 -9.54 -6.67
N ALA A 197 16.06 -9.99 -6.93
CA ALA A 197 17.05 -9.20 -7.67
C ALA A 197 16.45 -8.72 -9.01
N PRO A 198 16.80 -7.50 -9.46
CA PRO A 198 16.26 -6.91 -10.68
C PRO A 198 16.54 -7.76 -11.93
#